data_AF-A0A645IKL1-F1
#
_entry.id   AF-A0A645IKL1-F1
#
_cell.length_a   1.000
_cell.length_b   1.000
_cell.length_c   1.000
_cell.angle_alpha   90.00
_cell.angle_beta   90.00
_cell.angle_gamma   90.00
#
_symmetry.space_group_name_H-M   'P 1'
#
loop_
_entity.id
_entity.type
_entity.pdbx_description
1 polymer ?
#
loop_
_entity_poly.entity_id
_entity_poly.type
_entity_poly.pdbx_seq_one_letter_code
_entity_poly.pdbx_strand_id
1 'polypeptide(L)' 'MAAGLSPQGDSLALEDVNTPYVTVLIVTRAGHENSKGLQAFVKAYQSPEVKAFVEKTFKGAYTTAW' A
#
# COMPACT_ATOMS: atom_id res chain seq x y z
N MET A 1 -5.21 12.57 12.90
CA MET A 1 -3.83 12.17 12.57
C MET A 1 -3.21 11.61 13.83
N ALA A 2 -2.35 10.57 13.75
CA ALA A 2 -1.56 10.14 14.91
C ALA A 2 -0.89 11.39 15.51
N ALA A 3 -0.80 11.49 16.84
CA ALA A 3 -0.40 12.70 17.58
C ALA A 3 1.09 13.08 17.38
N GLY A 4 1.58 13.08 16.15
CA GLY A 4 2.99 13.13 15.78
C GLY A 4 3.68 11.76 15.77
N LEU A 5 3.02 10.70 16.27
CA LEU A 5 3.64 9.39 16.49
C LEU A 5 3.80 8.59 15.19
N SER A 6 4.92 7.86 15.07
CA SER A 6 5.19 6.89 14.01
C SER A 6 5.14 5.47 14.57
N PRO A 7 4.42 4.53 13.93
CA PRO A 7 4.38 3.15 14.37
C PRO A 7 5.75 2.45 14.43
N GLN A 8 6.73 2.93 13.67
CA GLN A 8 8.07 2.35 13.63
C GLN A 8 8.94 2.74 14.83
N GLY A 9 8.66 3.89 15.46
CA GLY A 9 9.46 4.41 16.56
C GLY A 9 8.75 4.42 17.91
N ASP A 10 7.42 4.59 17.91
CA ASP A 10 6.65 4.91 19.11
C ASP A 10 5.69 3.78 19.54
N SER A 11 5.66 2.66 18.81
CA SER A 11 4.78 1.54 19.13
C SER A 11 5.29 0.74 20.33
N LEU A 12 4.38 0.34 21.22
CA LEU A 12 4.65 -0.63 22.28
C LEU A 12 4.83 -2.05 21.72
N ALA A 13 4.09 -2.37 20.65
CA ALA A 13 4.19 -3.59 19.88
C ALA A 13 3.74 -3.30 18.44
N LEU A 14 4.36 -3.96 17.47
CA LEU A 14 4.02 -3.85 16.06
C LEU A 14 3.86 -5.26 15.49
N GLU A 15 2.84 -5.45 14.65
CA GLU A 15 2.70 -6.69 13.90
C GLU A 15 3.88 -6.86 12.93
N ASP A 16 4.32 -8.10 12.72
CA ASP A 16 5.34 -8.39 11.71
C ASP A 16 4.83 -7.94 10.34
N VAL A 17 5.70 -7.37 9.52
CA VAL A 17 5.36 -7.00 8.14
C VAL A 17 5.21 -8.23 7.24
N ASN A 18 5.81 -9.36 7.62
CA ASN A 18 5.70 -10.63 6.91
C ASN A 18 4.47 -11.42 7.36
N THR A 19 3.28 -10.94 6.98
CA THR A 19 2.00 -11.61 7.26
C THR A 19 1.43 -12.29 6.01
N PRO A 20 0.54 -13.29 6.15
CA PRO A 20 -0.20 -13.85 5.02
C PRO A 20 -1.29 -12.92 4.47
N TYR A 21 -1.52 -11.76 5.07
CA TYR A 21 -2.57 -10.83 4.67
C TYR A 21 -2.12 -9.90 3.55
N VAL A 22 -3.03 -9.68 2.59
CA VAL A 22 -2.79 -8.78 1.47
C VAL A 22 -3.05 -7.35 1.91
N THR A 23 -2.04 -6.48 1.89
CA THR A 23 -2.17 -5.06 2.27
C THR A 23 -3.16 -4.30 1.37
N VAL A 24 -3.17 -4.61 0.07
CA VAL A 24 -4.07 -3.98 -0.92
C VAL A 24 -4.51 -5.00 -1.96
N LEU A 25 -5.82 -5.14 -2.16
CA LEU A 25 -6.41 -5.99 -3.20
C LEU A 25 -7.05 -5.13 -4.29
N ILE A 26 -6.58 -5.28 -5.54
CA ILE A 26 -7.20 -4.66 -6.72
C ILE A 26 -8.10 -5.72 -7.38
N VAL A 27 -9.40 -5.41 -7.52
CA VAL A 27 -10.39 -6.35 -8.04
C VAL A 27 -11.07 -5.83 -9.31
N THR A 28 -11.54 -6.75 -10.13
CA THR A 28 -12.32 -6.46 -11.34
C THR A 28 -13.43 -7.51 -11.50
N ARG A 29 -14.37 -7.26 -12.42
CA ARG A 29 -15.33 -8.29 -12.82
C ARG A 29 -14.61 -9.44 -13.54
N ALA A 30 -15.11 -10.66 -13.40
CA ALA A 30 -14.56 -11.81 -14.11
C ALA A 30 -14.49 -11.54 -15.63
N GLY A 31 -13.35 -11.86 -16.24
CA GLY A 31 -13.08 -11.63 -17.67
C GLY A 31 -12.52 -10.23 -18.01
N HIS A 32 -12.41 -9.33 -17.04
CA HIS A 32 -11.87 -7.97 -17.24
C HIS A 32 -10.43 -7.78 -16.75
N GLU A 33 -9.75 -8.86 -16.35
CA GLU A 33 -8.39 -8.88 -15.78
C GLU A 33 -7.36 -8.31 -16.76
N ASN A 34 -7.61 -8.49 -18.07
CA ASN A 34 -6.73 -8.04 -19.14
C ASN A 34 -7.19 -6.74 -19.81
N SER A 35 -8.18 -6.05 -19.23
CA SER A 35 -8.63 -4.77 -19.79
C SER A 35 -7.50 -3.73 -19.74
N LYS A 36 -7.29 -3.00 -20.84
CA LYS A 36 -6.23 -1.99 -20.93
C LYS A 36 -6.32 -0.93 -19.82
N GLY A 37 -7.54 -0.55 -19.45
CA GLY A 37 -7.77 0.42 -18.36
C GLY A 37 -7.33 -0.12 -17.00
N LEU A 38 -7.66 -1.37 -16.67
CA LEU A 38 -7.21 -2.00 -15.42
C LEU A 38 -5.68 -2.10 -15.37
N GLN A 39 -5.06 -2.55 -16.47
CA GLN A 39 -3.60 -2.67 -16.55
C GLN A 39 -2.89 -1.31 -16.42
N ALA A 40 -3.46 -0.25 -17.01
CA ALA A 40 -2.95 1.10 -16.85
C ALA A 40 -3.10 1.60 -15.40
N PHE A 41 -4.24 1.34 -14.76
CA PHE A 41 -4.47 1.67 -13.36
C PHE A 41 -3.50 0.95 -12.42
N VAL A 42 -3.34 -0.37 -12.57
CA VAL A 42 -2.41 -1.15 -11.74
C VAL A 42 -0.99 -0.60 -11.86
N LYS A 43 -0.52 -0.29 -13.07
CA LYS A 43 0.80 0.32 -13.29
C LYS A 43 0.94 1.70 -12.64
N ALA A 44 -0.09 2.54 -12.75
CA ALA A 44 -0.08 3.87 -12.15
C ALA A 44 -0.15 3.82 -10.61
N TYR A 45 -0.92 2.89 -10.06
CA TYR A 45 -1.02 2.67 -8.61
C TYR A 45 0.28 2.10 -8.05
N GLN A 46 0.87 1.13 -8.76
CA GLN A 46 2.13 0.49 -8.38
C GLN A 46 3.37 1.26 -8.86
N SER A 47 3.30 2.58 -8.95
CA SER A 47 4.40 3.42 -9.44
C SER A 47 5.36 3.85 -8.31
N PRO A 48 6.62 4.22 -8.65
CA PRO A 48 7.55 4.80 -7.70
C PRO A 48 7.02 6.08 -7.03
N GLU A 49 6.25 6.88 -7.74
CA GLU A 49 5.67 8.13 -7.25
C GLU A 49 4.62 7.87 -6.17
N VAL A 50 3.75 6.87 -6.36
CA VAL A 50 2.77 6.48 -5.35
C VAL A 50 3.47 5.90 -4.13
N LYS A 51 4.52 5.09 -4.33
CA LYS A 51 5.34 4.56 -3.23
C LYS A 51 5.97 5.68 -2.40
N ALA A 52 6.60 6.65 -3.05
CA ALA A 52 7.19 7.81 -2.38
C ALA A 52 6.13 8.66 -1.66
N PHE A 53 4.94 8.81 -2.24
CA PHE A 53 3.82 9.50 -1.59
C PHE A 53 3.38 8.79 -0.31
N VAL A 54 3.28 7.45 -0.34
CA VAL A 54 2.88 6.64 0.83
C VAL A 54 3.91 6.80 1.94
N GLU A 55 5.20 6.65 1.63
CA GLU A 55 6.30 6.79 2.60
C GLU A 55 6.30 8.17 3.27
N LYS A 56 6.17 9.23 2.48
CA LYS A 56 6.18 10.62 2.97
C LYS A 56 4.94 10.95 3.82
N THR A 57 3.77 10.52 3.38
CA THR A 57 2.48 10.90 3.98
C THR A 57 2.22 10.12 5.26
N PHE A 58 2.49 8.82 5.24
CA PHE A 58 2.07 7.91 6.30
C PHE A 58 3.20 7.51 7.25
N LYS A 59 4.46 7.83 6.94
CA LYS A 59 5.60 7.71 7.85
C LYS A 59 5.65 6.36 8.59
N GLY A 60 5.43 5.29 7.83
CA GLY A 60 5.47 3.93 8.36
C GLY A 60 4.18 3.33 8.89
N ALA A 61 3.10 4.12 8.96
CA ALA A 61 1.79 3.58 9.30
C ALA A 61 1.18 2.72 8.18
N TYR A 62 1.62 2.96 6.94
CA TYR A 62 1.27 2.16 5.78
C TYR A 62 2.54 1.89 4.96
N THR A 63 2.60 0.71 4.35
CA THR A 63 3.67 0.29 3.45
C THR A 63 3.08 -0.23 2.15
N THR A 64 3.83 -0.13 1.05
CA THR A 64 3.43 -0.71 -0.24
C THR A 64 3.84 -2.18 -0.27
N ALA A 65 3.00 -3.02 -0.88
CA ALA A 65 3.28 -4.45 -1.07
C ALA A 65 3.96 -4.77 -2.42
N TRP A 66 4.34 -3.73 -3.19
CA TRP A 66 5.03 -3.82 -4.48
C TRP A 66 6.37 -3.06 -4.46
#